data_AF-A0A0N4W537-F1
#
_entry.id   AF-A0A0N4W537-F1
#
_cell.length_a   1.000
_cell.length_b   1.000
_cell.length_c   1.000
_cell.angle_alpha   90.00
_cell.angle_beta   90.00
_cell.angle_gamma   90.00
#
_symmetry.space_group_name_H-M   'P 1'
#
loop_
_entity.id
_entity.type
_entity.pdbx_description
1 polymer ?
#
loop_
_entity_poly.entity_id
_entity_poly.type
_entity_poly.pdbx_seq_one_letter_code
_entity_poly.pdbx_strand_id
1 'polypeptide(L)'
;MGSWPSPEEMARQGLRTATGHILENIGFSSVSGDSLNVLTDIMRRFMIELWSRSKLLAEHAGRTEICPDDMNLTFSKLKFSPAEMRDYLLQVGNVGQPKPLCQFPVAHPNARPLFAPQPSAKELEDRPEHIPPYYPAAHPEWTTEGADYLAVMKPSTSVEKKGGPADFPDFSNMDAKSLGLLRRGHEEPSFLDTSKDHSSATG
;
A
#
# COMPACT_ATOMS: atom_id res chain seq x y z
N MET A 1 19.38 1.48 8.48
CA MET A 1 18.88 2.12 7.25
C MET A 1 17.39 2.37 7.44
N GLY A 2 16.93 3.62 7.32
CA GLY A 2 15.51 3.95 7.49
C GLY A 2 14.70 3.44 6.30
N SER A 3 13.59 2.76 6.55
CA SER A 3 12.63 2.41 5.50
C SER A 3 12.02 3.69 4.94
N TRP A 4 11.92 3.79 3.61
CA TRP A 4 11.17 4.88 2.98
C TRP A 4 9.70 4.88 3.47
N PRO A 5 9.10 6.06 3.70
CA PRO A 5 7.71 6.13 4.10
C PRO A 5 6.81 5.58 2.97
N SER A 6 5.75 4.86 3.35
CA SER A 6 4.78 4.37 2.38
C SER A 6 4.06 5.56 1.70
N PRO A 7 3.50 5.37 0.49
CA PRO A 7 2.71 6.42 -0.17
C PRO A 7 1.54 6.91 0.70
N GLU A 8 0.91 6.00 1.45
CA GLU A 8 -0.17 6.36 2.37
C GLU A 8 0.32 7.23 3.52
N GLU A 9 1.47 6.93 4.14
CA GLU A 9 2.00 7.75 5.22
C GLU A 9 2.39 9.14 4.71
N MET A 10 2.94 9.22 3.49
CA MET A 10 3.25 10.50 2.86
C MET A 10 2.00 11.33 2.56
N ALA A 11 0.94 10.70 2.04
CA ALA A 11 -0.34 11.37 1.80
C ALA A 11 -0.98 11.85 3.11
N ARG A 12 -0.94 11.01 4.16
CA ARG A 12 -1.44 11.36 5.50
C ARG A 12 -0.67 12.53 6.10
N GLN A 13 0.65 12.54 5.96
CA GLN A 13 1.50 13.63 6.42
C GLN A 13 1.24 14.93 5.63
N GLY A 14 0.98 14.84 4.32
CA GLY A 14 0.56 15.96 3.50
C GLY A 14 -0.75 16.57 3.98
N LEU A 15 -1.76 15.72 4.22
CA LEU A 15 -3.05 16.17 4.76
C LEU A 15 -2.89 16.77 6.16
N ARG A 16 -2.07 16.16 7.02
CA ARG A 16 -1.77 16.69 8.36
C ARG A 16 -1.15 18.09 8.31
N THR A 17 -0.25 18.31 7.36
CA THR A 17 0.38 19.62 7.14
C THR A 17 -0.65 20.65 6.67
N ALA A 18 -1.55 20.27 5.75
CA ALA A 18 -2.64 21.13 5.31
C ALA A 18 -3.62 21.48 6.44
N THR A 19 -4.00 20.51 7.30
CA THR A 19 -4.78 20.77 8.52
C THR A 19 -4.09 21.80 9.41
N GLY A 20 -2.77 21.65 9.60
CA GLY A 20 -1.97 22.60 10.38
C GLY A 20 -2.01 24.02 9.83
N HIS A 21 -1.84 24.19 8.52
CA HIS A 21 -1.93 25.50 7.88
C HIS A 21 -3.32 26.14 7.99
N ILE A 22 -4.39 25.35 7.94
CA ILE A 22 -5.74 25.86 8.17
C ILE A 22 -5.87 26.38 9.60
N LEU A 23 -5.36 25.65 10.60
CA LEU A 23 -5.39 26.08 12.00
C LEU A 23 -4.55 27.34 12.23
N GLU A 24 -3.36 27.41 11.64
CA GLU A 24 -2.49 28.58 11.68
C GLU A 24 -3.19 29.81 11.11
N ASN A 25 -3.86 29.67 9.96
CA ASN A 25 -4.58 30.75 9.30
C ASN A 25 -5.82 31.22 10.08
N ILE A 26 -6.46 30.32 10.85
CA ILE A 26 -7.55 30.68 11.77
C ILE A 26 -7.01 31.44 13.01
N GLY A 27 -5.70 31.32 13.32
CA GLY A 27 -5.05 32.02 14.42
C GLY A 27 -4.64 31.13 15.61
N PHE A 28 -4.62 29.80 15.45
CA PHE A 28 -4.12 28.91 16.50
C PHE A 28 -2.59 28.97 16.56
N SER A 29 -2.05 29.30 17.74
CA SER A 29 -0.59 29.35 17.98
C SER A 29 0.04 27.98 18.26
N SER A 30 -0.74 27.02 18.74
CA SER A 30 -0.30 25.64 18.98
C SER A 30 -1.48 24.67 19.00
N VAL A 31 -1.21 23.40 18.71
CA VAL A 31 -2.19 22.31 18.75
C VAL A 31 -1.50 21.03 19.24
N SER A 32 -2.20 20.22 20.02
CA SER A 32 -1.68 18.92 20.45
C SER A 32 -1.52 17.97 19.26
N GLY A 33 -0.53 17.06 19.32
CA GLY A 33 -0.30 16.09 18.25
C GLY A 33 -1.51 15.17 18.01
N ASP A 34 -2.21 14.79 19.08
CA ASP A 34 -3.39 13.91 19.02
C ASP A 34 -4.60 14.63 18.43
N SER A 35 -4.85 15.88 18.85
CA SER A 35 -5.94 16.69 18.28
C SER A 35 -5.72 16.92 16.78
N LEU A 36 -4.47 17.20 16.38
CA LEU A 36 -4.14 17.38 14.96
C LEU A 36 -4.36 16.08 14.17
N ASN A 37 -3.94 14.92 14.71
CA ASN A 37 -4.21 13.62 14.10
C ASN A 37 -5.71 13.34 13.92
N VAL A 38 -6.53 13.65 14.92
CA VAL A 38 -7.99 13.48 14.86
C VAL A 38 -8.60 14.41 13.81
N LEU A 39 -8.20 15.69 13.76
CA LEU A 39 -8.66 16.63 12.74
C LEU A 39 -8.26 16.18 11.32
N THR A 40 -7.04 15.66 11.16
CA THR A 40 -6.59 15.07 9.88
C THR A 40 -7.46 13.89 9.46
N ASP A 41 -7.85 13.01 10.39
CA ASP A 41 -8.75 11.89 10.09
C ASP A 41 -10.16 12.36 9.73
N ILE A 42 -10.69 13.36 10.45
CA ILE A 42 -11.98 14.00 10.13
C ILE A 42 -11.95 14.59 8.72
N MET A 43 -10.89 15.33 8.36
CA MET A 43 -10.72 15.89 7.02
C MET A 43 -10.68 14.77 5.97
N ARG A 44 -9.95 13.68 6.20
CA ARG A 44 -9.90 12.53 5.28
C ARG A 44 -11.28 11.93 5.07
N ARG A 45 -12.01 11.65 6.15
CA ARG A 45 -13.37 11.07 6.09
C ARG A 45 -14.36 11.99 5.39
N PHE A 46 -14.30 13.29 5.68
CA PHE A 46 -15.12 14.29 4.99
C PHE A 46 -14.85 14.30 3.48
N MET A 47 -13.58 14.24 3.07
CA MET A 47 -13.24 14.15 1.66
C MET A 47 -13.73 12.85 1.02
N ILE A 48 -13.58 11.70 1.68
CA ILE A 48 -14.11 10.45 1.13
C ILE A 48 -15.64 10.54 0.94
N GLU A 49 -16.35 11.09 1.92
CA GLU A 49 -17.80 11.23 1.88
C GLU A 49 -18.27 12.16 0.76
N LEU A 50 -17.66 13.35 0.63
CA LEU A 50 -18.02 14.33 -0.39
C LEU A 50 -17.79 13.76 -1.80
N TRP A 51 -16.67 13.05 -2.04
CA TRP A 51 -16.33 12.52 -3.36
C TRP A 51 -17.16 11.29 -3.70
N SER A 52 -17.40 10.40 -2.72
CA SER A 52 -18.22 9.20 -2.92
C SER A 52 -19.67 9.56 -3.28
N ARG A 53 -20.24 10.58 -2.63
CA ARG A 53 -21.60 11.04 -2.93
C ARG A 53 -21.70 11.71 -4.31
N SER A 54 -20.74 12.56 -4.65
CA SER A 54 -20.71 13.23 -5.96
C SER A 54 -20.49 12.23 -7.10
N LYS A 55 -19.64 11.22 -6.87
CA LYS A 55 -19.46 10.10 -7.80
C LYS A 55 -20.77 9.36 -8.05
N LEU A 56 -21.50 9.01 -7.00
CA LEU A 56 -22.79 8.32 -7.12
C LEU A 56 -23.78 9.13 -7.97
N LEU A 57 -23.80 10.46 -7.83
CA LEU A 57 -24.64 11.34 -8.66
C LEU A 57 -24.22 11.34 -10.13
N ALA A 58 -22.91 11.39 -10.41
CA ALA A 58 -22.38 11.28 -11.77
C ALA A 58 -22.74 9.92 -12.41
N GLU A 59 -22.63 8.83 -11.64
CA GLU A 59 -23.00 7.48 -12.08
C GLU A 59 -24.50 7.37 -12.38
N HIS A 60 -25.37 7.97 -11.55
CA HIS A 60 -26.81 8.03 -11.83
C HIS A 60 -27.14 8.81 -13.11
N ALA A 61 -26.29 9.76 -13.51
CA ALA A 61 -26.39 10.49 -14.76
C ALA A 61 -25.70 9.78 -15.94
N GLY A 62 -25.16 8.57 -15.74
CA GLY A 62 -24.44 7.80 -16.77
C GLY A 62 -23.07 8.39 -17.14
N ARG A 63 -22.50 9.25 -16.30
CA ARG A 63 -21.19 9.89 -16.50
C ARG A 63 -20.15 9.29 -15.58
N THR A 64 -18.89 9.30 -16.01
CA THR A 64 -17.72 8.96 -15.17
C THR A 64 -17.15 10.19 -14.46
N GLU A 65 -17.27 11.36 -15.10
CA GLU A 65 -16.75 12.63 -14.60
C GLU A 65 -17.78 13.33 -13.72
N ILE A 66 -17.34 13.81 -12.55
CA ILE A 66 -18.13 14.63 -11.64
C ILE A 66 -18.24 16.06 -12.21
N CYS A 67 -19.47 16.57 -12.34
CA CYS A 67 -19.70 17.95 -12.78
C CYS A 67 -19.99 18.89 -11.59
N PRO A 68 -19.90 20.21 -11.77
CA PRO A 68 -20.25 21.18 -10.72
C PRO A 68 -21.68 21.03 -10.17
N ASP A 69 -22.63 20.58 -10.99
CA ASP A 69 -24.01 20.37 -10.56
C ASP A 69 -24.13 19.18 -9.58
N ASP A 70 -23.36 18.11 -9.81
CA ASP A 70 -23.27 16.98 -8.88
C ASP A 70 -22.72 17.46 -7.52
N MET A 71 -21.69 18.31 -7.54
CA MET A 71 -21.11 18.90 -6.33
C MET A 71 -22.10 19.80 -5.61
N ASN A 72 -22.85 20.65 -6.32
CA ASN A 72 -23.89 21.49 -5.73
C ASN A 72 -24.98 20.67 -5.03
N LEU A 73 -25.41 19.57 -5.65
CA LEU A 73 -26.39 18.67 -5.06
C LEU A 73 -25.82 17.95 -3.84
N THR A 74 -24.55 17.52 -3.89
CA THR A 74 -23.88 16.93 -2.73
C THR A 74 -23.73 17.94 -1.59
N PHE A 75 -23.33 19.18 -1.85
CA PHE A 75 -23.25 20.23 -0.83
C PHE A 75 -24.61 20.49 -0.18
N SER A 76 -25.68 20.57 -0.96
CA SER A 76 -27.04 20.70 -0.44
C SER A 76 -27.43 19.52 0.48
N LYS A 77 -27.07 18.29 0.10
CA LYS A 77 -27.27 17.09 0.95
C LYS A 77 -26.45 17.11 2.23
N LEU A 78 -25.22 17.63 2.16
CA LEU A 78 -24.31 17.79 3.32
C LEU A 78 -24.58 19.07 4.12
N LYS A 79 -25.63 19.84 3.77
CA LYS A 79 -26.01 21.10 4.41
C LYS A 79 -24.91 22.17 4.37
N PHE A 80 -24.13 22.20 3.30
CA PHE A 80 -23.20 23.28 2.97
C PHE A 80 -23.81 24.27 2.00
N SER A 81 -23.59 25.56 2.25
CA SER A 81 -23.93 26.65 1.33
C SER A 81 -22.70 27.04 0.50
N PRO A 82 -22.74 26.88 -0.84
CA PRO A 82 -21.67 27.37 -1.70
C PRO A 82 -21.45 28.89 -1.61
N ALA A 83 -22.49 29.65 -1.30
CA ALA A 83 -22.41 31.10 -1.11
C ALA A 83 -21.57 31.44 0.13
N GLU A 84 -21.84 30.81 1.27
CA GLU A 84 -21.07 31.01 2.51
C GLU A 84 -19.62 30.58 2.34
N MET A 85 -19.37 29.50 1.59
CA MET A 85 -18.02 29.05 1.28
C MET A 85 -17.24 30.10 0.48
N ARG A 86 -17.89 30.75 -0.50
CA ARG A 86 -17.29 31.85 -1.26
C ARG A 86 -16.96 33.02 -0.33
N ASP A 87 -17.89 33.42 0.52
CA ASP A 87 -17.69 34.53 1.45
C ASP A 87 -16.55 34.25 2.42
N TYR A 88 -16.49 33.02 2.95
CA TYR A 88 -15.38 32.55 3.78
C TYR A 88 -14.04 32.65 3.05
N LEU A 89 -13.95 32.15 1.81
CA LEU A 89 -12.71 32.21 1.02
C LEU A 89 -12.24 33.65 0.77
N LEU A 90 -13.15 34.60 0.58
CA LEU A 90 -12.83 36.01 0.41
C LEU A 90 -12.30 36.65 1.70
N GLN A 91 -12.76 36.20 2.86
CA GLN A 91 -12.33 36.72 4.16
C GLN A 91 -11.00 36.13 4.62
N VAL A 92 -10.86 34.81 4.49
CA VAL A 92 -9.77 34.03 5.06
C VAL A 92 -8.57 33.91 4.10
N GLY A 93 -8.80 34.18 2.80
CA GLY A 93 -7.78 34.10 1.77
C GLY A 93 -7.33 32.67 1.49
N ASN A 94 -6.42 32.52 0.53
CA ASN A 94 -5.82 31.22 0.24
C ASN A 94 -4.65 30.97 1.22
N VAL A 95 -4.73 29.87 1.97
CA VAL A 95 -3.56 29.34 2.67
C VAL A 95 -2.46 29.05 1.62
N GLY A 96 -1.24 29.50 1.89
CA GLY A 96 -0.13 29.46 0.94
C GLY A 96 0.10 28.10 0.29
N GLN A 97 0.79 28.08 -0.86
CA GLN A 97 0.97 26.86 -1.65
C GLN A 97 1.51 25.70 -0.79
N PRO A 98 0.80 24.55 -0.75
CA PRO A 98 1.35 23.36 -0.12
C PRO A 98 2.67 23.00 -0.80
N LYS A 99 3.66 22.55 0.00
CA LYS A 99 4.92 21.99 -0.53
C LYS A 99 4.60 21.00 -1.66
N PRO A 100 5.43 20.96 -2.72
CA PRO A 100 5.21 20.03 -3.82
C PRO A 100 5.01 18.62 -3.25
N LEU A 101 3.83 18.05 -3.51
CA LEU A 101 3.51 16.70 -3.12
C LEU A 101 4.51 15.76 -3.79
N CYS A 102 4.94 14.74 -3.06
CA CYS A 102 5.85 13.74 -3.61
C CYS A 102 5.18 13.08 -4.82
N GLN A 103 5.84 13.14 -5.97
CA GLN A 103 5.34 12.52 -7.19
C GLN A 103 5.61 11.02 -7.10
N PHE A 104 4.54 10.24 -7.18
CA PHE A 104 4.62 8.78 -7.26
C PHE A 104 4.35 8.33 -8.70
N PRO A 105 5.01 7.25 -9.18
CA PRO A 105 6.07 6.50 -8.49
C PRO A 105 7.39 7.26 -8.43
N VAL A 106 8.11 7.16 -7.31
CA VAL A 106 9.48 7.69 -7.21
C VAL A 106 10.38 6.80 -8.07
N ALA A 107 11.00 7.36 -9.10
CA ALA A 107 11.93 6.63 -9.94
C ALA A 107 13.08 6.08 -9.09
N HIS A 108 13.11 4.77 -8.90
CA HIS A 108 14.24 4.12 -8.24
C HIS A 108 15.43 4.10 -9.22
N PRO A 109 16.68 4.30 -8.76
CA PRO A 109 17.85 4.19 -9.64
C PRO A 109 17.93 2.83 -10.37
N ASN A 110 17.36 1.80 -9.75
CA ASN A 110 17.23 0.45 -10.31
C ASN A 110 15.80 0.12 -10.80
N ALA A 111 14.96 1.13 -11.06
CA ALA A 111 13.62 0.91 -11.61
C ALA A 111 13.77 0.35 -13.03
N ARG A 112 13.58 -0.96 -13.16
CA ARG A 112 13.59 -1.61 -14.46
C ARG A 112 12.27 -1.32 -15.20
N PRO A 113 12.29 -1.21 -16.53
CA PRO A 113 11.07 -1.18 -17.32
C PRO A 113 10.20 -2.39 -16.97
N LEU A 114 8.87 -2.20 -16.91
CA LEU A 114 7.90 -3.26 -16.59
C LEU A 114 8.03 -4.49 -17.51
N PHE A 115 8.59 -4.30 -18.70
CA PHE A 115 8.80 -5.30 -19.74
C PHE A 115 10.27 -5.72 -19.91
N ALA A 116 11.13 -5.43 -18.94
CA ALA A 116 12.47 -5.98 -18.91
C ALA A 116 12.47 -7.36 -18.21
N PRO A 117 13.26 -8.32 -18.69
CA PRO A 117 14.26 -8.21 -19.76
C PRO A 117 13.69 -8.50 -21.17
N GLN A 118 14.25 -7.83 -22.17
CA GLN A 118 13.84 -7.95 -23.57
C GLN A 118 14.23 -9.32 -24.17
N PRO A 119 13.36 -9.94 -24.98
CA PRO A 119 13.68 -11.16 -25.70
C PRO A 119 14.88 -11.01 -26.64
N SER A 120 15.78 -11.99 -26.61
CA SER A 120 16.82 -12.12 -27.63
C SER A 120 16.26 -12.66 -28.95
N ALA A 121 16.99 -12.52 -30.05
CA ALA A 121 16.59 -13.07 -31.35
C ALA A 121 16.35 -14.60 -31.29
N LYS A 122 17.14 -15.31 -30.48
CA LYS A 122 16.99 -16.75 -30.26
C LYS A 122 15.66 -17.09 -29.59
N GLU A 123 15.27 -16.30 -28.59
CA GLU A 123 14.00 -16.52 -27.90
C GLU A 123 12.82 -16.30 -28.83
N LEU A 124 12.87 -15.25 -29.66
CA LEU A 124 11.79 -14.94 -30.61
C LEU A 124 11.62 -16.00 -31.69
N GLU A 125 12.67 -16.77 -32.00
CA GLU A 125 12.64 -17.88 -32.95
C GLU A 125 11.99 -19.13 -32.33
N ASP A 126 12.36 -19.47 -31.08
CA ASP A 126 11.83 -20.63 -30.36
C ASP A 126 10.46 -20.35 -29.71
N ARG A 127 10.03 -19.08 -29.63
CA ARG A 127 8.79 -18.65 -28.99
C ARG A 127 7.58 -19.17 -29.76
N PRO A 128 6.58 -19.77 -29.07
CA PRO A 128 5.32 -20.15 -29.68
C PRO A 128 4.60 -18.96 -30.34
N GLU A 129 4.02 -19.16 -31.54
CA GLU A 129 3.37 -18.10 -32.33
C GLU A 129 2.23 -17.35 -31.60
N HIS A 130 1.57 -18.00 -30.64
CA HIS A 130 0.49 -17.38 -29.85
C HIS A 130 0.99 -16.43 -28.75
N ILE A 131 2.31 -16.40 -28.48
CA ILE A 131 2.93 -15.52 -27.50
C ILE A 131 3.48 -14.30 -28.26
N PRO A 132 2.98 -13.07 -28.00
CA PRO A 132 3.41 -11.90 -28.74
C PRO A 132 4.90 -11.55 -28.53
N PRO A 133 5.64 -11.08 -29.55
CA PRO A 133 7.07 -10.72 -29.46
C PRO A 133 7.40 -9.63 -28.43
N TYR A 134 6.44 -8.77 -28.09
CA TYR A 134 6.62 -7.68 -27.13
C TYR A 134 6.47 -8.12 -25.66
N TYR A 135 6.16 -9.39 -25.40
CA TYR A 135 6.18 -9.93 -24.05
C TYR A 135 7.61 -10.21 -23.57
N PRO A 136 7.86 -10.14 -22.24
CA PRO A 136 9.15 -10.49 -21.66
C PRO A 136 9.62 -11.87 -22.13
N ALA A 137 10.94 -12.09 -22.14
CA ALA A 137 11.50 -13.39 -22.51
C ALA A 137 10.88 -14.51 -21.64
N ALA A 138 10.35 -15.56 -22.28
CA ALA A 138 9.85 -16.74 -21.57
C ALA A 138 10.99 -17.49 -20.88
N HIS A 139 12.19 -17.40 -21.48
CA HIS A 139 13.42 -17.97 -20.98
C HIS A 139 14.31 -16.86 -20.39
N PRO A 140 14.47 -16.83 -19.05
CA PRO A 140 15.56 -16.20 -18.33
C PRO A 140 16.88 -16.01 -19.11
N GLU A 141 17.42 -17.13 -19.59
CA GLU A 141 18.72 -17.22 -20.24
C GLU A 141 18.77 -16.60 -21.64
N TRP A 142 17.63 -16.33 -22.28
CA TRP A 142 17.55 -15.89 -23.68
C TRP A 142 17.08 -14.44 -23.79
N THR A 143 17.68 -13.57 -22.99
CA THR A 143 17.44 -12.14 -22.99
C THR A 143 18.55 -11.38 -23.71
N THR A 144 18.25 -10.19 -24.25
CA THR A 144 19.24 -9.33 -24.92
C THR A 144 20.38 -8.89 -23.97
N GLU A 145 20.10 -8.85 -22.67
CA GLU A 145 21.06 -8.51 -21.60
C GLU A 145 21.89 -9.73 -21.16
N GLY A 146 21.64 -10.93 -21.70
CA GLY A 146 22.40 -12.15 -21.42
C GLY A 146 22.24 -12.67 -19.98
N ALA A 147 23.25 -13.41 -19.51
CA ALA A 147 23.27 -14.03 -18.18
C ALA A 147 23.33 -13.02 -17.01
N ASP A 148 23.55 -11.73 -17.29
CA ASP A 148 23.55 -10.66 -16.28
C ASP A 148 22.17 -10.51 -15.61
N TYR A 149 21.09 -10.87 -16.30
CA TYR A 149 19.75 -10.89 -15.71
C TYR A 149 19.64 -11.92 -14.55
N LEU A 150 20.28 -13.10 -14.69
CA LEU A 150 20.32 -14.17 -13.68
C LEU A 150 21.24 -13.81 -12.50
N ALA A 151 22.30 -13.04 -12.76
CA ALA A 151 23.21 -12.56 -11.73
C ALA A 151 22.55 -11.54 -10.79
N VAL A 152 21.59 -10.74 -11.29
CA VAL A 152 20.86 -9.73 -10.51
C VAL A 152 19.62 -10.29 -9.82
N MET A 153 19.04 -11.40 -10.30
CA MET A 153 18.00 -12.14 -9.60
C MET A 153 18.50 -12.93 -8.38
N LYS A 154 19.82 -13.04 -8.19
CA LYS A 154 20.37 -13.65 -6.98
C LYS A 154 20.07 -12.73 -5.80
N PRO A 155 19.34 -13.19 -4.76
CA PRO A 155 19.22 -12.41 -3.54
C PRO A 155 20.64 -12.13 -3.02
N SER A 156 20.88 -10.90 -2.58
CA SER A 156 22.13 -10.48 -1.95
C SER A 156 22.48 -11.44 -0.81
N THR A 157 23.29 -12.46 -1.11
CA THR A 157 23.76 -13.43 -0.14
C THR A 157 25.00 -12.83 0.51
N SER A 158 24.77 -11.92 1.46
CA SER A 158 25.75 -11.64 2.50
C SER A 158 25.72 -12.78 3.52
N VAL A 159 26.15 -13.97 3.12
CA VAL A 159 26.54 -15.05 4.04
C VAL A 159 27.73 -15.76 3.41
N GLU A 160 28.83 -15.81 4.15
CA GLU A 160 30.10 -16.42 3.75
C GLU A 160 29.90 -17.80 3.12
N LYS A 161 30.44 -17.95 1.91
CA LYS A 161 30.38 -19.19 1.13
C LYS A 161 31.50 -20.12 1.60
N LYS A 162 31.20 -21.04 2.51
CA LYS A 162 31.96 -22.29 2.73
C LYS A 162 31.03 -23.46 2.43
N GLY A 163 31.16 -24.05 1.24
CA GLY A 163 30.41 -25.25 0.83
C GLY A 163 30.30 -25.35 -0.69
N GLY A 164 30.53 -26.55 -1.23
CA GLY A 164 30.63 -26.91 -2.66
C GLY A 164 29.35 -26.72 -3.51
N PRO A 165 29.23 -27.42 -4.66
CA PRO A 165 28.10 -27.25 -5.57
C PRO A 165 26.79 -27.50 -4.82
N ALA A 166 25.79 -26.66 -5.07
CA ALA A 166 24.54 -26.62 -4.32
C ALA A 166 23.82 -27.98 -4.38
N ASP A 167 23.91 -28.76 -3.30
CA ASP A 167 23.05 -29.90 -3.07
C ASP A 167 21.63 -29.37 -2.82
N PHE A 168 20.76 -29.58 -3.79
CA PHE A 168 19.32 -29.44 -3.58
C PHE A 168 18.90 -30.47 -2.53
N PRO A 169 18.21 -30.07 -1.45
CA PRO A 169 17.77 -31.00 -0.43
C PRO A 169 16.83 -32.04 -1.03
N ASP A 170 17.06 -33.32 -0.71
CA ASP A 170 16.19 -34.41 -1.13
C ASP A 170 14.86 -34.35 -0.37
N PHE A 171 13.80 -33.98 -1.08
CA PHE A 171 12.45 -33.85 -0.54
C PHE A 171 11.71 -35.18 -0.43
N SER A 172 12.31 -36.30 -0.83
CA SER A 172 11.67 -37.62 -0.87
C SER A 172 11.07 -38.06 0.47
N ASN A 173 11.58 -37.54 1.58
CA ASN A 173 11.14 -37.90 2.95
C ASN A 173 10.80 -36.69 3.84
N MET A 174 10.57 -35.50 3.28
CA MET A 174 10.17 -34.32 4.07
C MET A 174 8.65 -34.14 4.09
N ASP A 175 8.09 -33.88 5.27
CA ASP A 175 6.68 -33.55 5.45
C ASP A 175 6.45 -32.01 5.45
N ALA A 176 5.21 -31.58 5.19
CA ALA A 176 4.89 -30.15 5.15
C ALA A 176 5.14 -29.42 6.48
N LYS A 177 5.23 -30.15 7.60
CA LYS A 177 5.55 -29.61 8.92
C LYS A 177 7.04 -29.27 9.03
N SER A 178 7.91 -30.18 8.61
CA SER A 178 9.36 -29.98 8.59
C SER A 178 9.79 -28.90 7.60
N LEU A 179 8.99 -28.67 6.55
CA LEU A 179 9.17 -27.54 5.63
C LEU A 179 8.61 -26.20 6.16
N GLY A 180 8.03 -26.17 7.36
CA GLY A 180 7.49 -24.95 7.97
C GLY A 180 6.27 -24.37 7.24
N LEU A 181 5.62 -25.16 6.38
CA LEU A 181 4.48 -24.73 5.55
C LEU A 181 3.16 -24.72 6.32
N LEU A 182 3.13 -25.35 7.50
CA LEU A 182 1.99 -25.29 8.41
C LEU A 182 2.26 -24.31 9.55
N ARG A 183 1.31 -23.39 9.75
CA ARG A 183 1.28 -22.46 10.87
C ARG A 183 1.24 -23.26 12.19
N ARG A 184 2.21 -23.00 13.08
CA ARG A 184 2.30 -23.60 14.41
C ARG A 184 0.95 -23.41 15.13
N GLY A 185 0.25 -24.50 15.39
CA GLY A 185 -1.07 -24.48 16.02
C GLY A 185 -1.02 -23.80 17.38
N HIS A 186 -1.98 -22.92 17.61
CA HIS A 186 -2.27 -22.28 18.88
C HIS A 186 -2.68 -23.37 19.89
N GLU A 187 -1.94 -23.54 20.98
CA GLU A 187 -2.36 -24.40 22.09
C GLU A 187 -3.53 -23.70 22.81
N GLU A 188 -4.72 -24.30 22.72
CA GLU A 188 -5.86 -23.94 23.56
C GLU A 188 -5.63 -24.45 24.99
N PRO A 189 -5.86 -23.64 26.03
CA PRO A 189 -5.70 -24.09 27.41
C PRO A 189 -6.86 -25.02 27.81
N SER A 190 -6.53 -26.26 28.13
CA SER A 190 -7.50 -27.26 28.61
C SER A 190 -8.05 -26.89 29.99
N PHE A 191 -9.35 -26.58 30.05
CA PHE A 191 -10.12 -26.42 31.27
C PHE A 191 -10.78 -27.76 31.65
N LEU A 192 -10.73 -28.10 32.94
CA LEU A 192 -11.35 -29.24 33.64
C LEU A 192 -10.71 -30.62 33.46
N ASP A 193 -9.88 -31.01 34.42
CA ASP A 193 -9.90 -32.38 34.93
C ASP A 193 -10.62 -32.38 36.29
N THR A 194 -11.72 -33.13 36.36
CA THR A 194 -12.54 -33.32 37.54
C THR A 194 -12.67 -34.81 37.79
N SER A 195 -12.57 -35.18 39.07
CA SER A 195 -12.80 -36.52 39.63
C SER A 195 -11.60 -37.46 39.41
N LYS A 196 -11.05 -38.18 40.39
CA LYS A 196 -11.53 -38.71 41.69
C LYS A 196 -10.31 -39.47 42.26
N ASP A 197 -10.00 -39.51 43.56
CA ASP A 197 -10.55 -40.42 44.57
C ASP A 197 -9.79 -40.11 45.89
N HIS A 198 -10.46 -39.64 46.95
CA HIS A 198 -10.87 -40.41 48.13
C HIS A 198 -9.75 -40.86 49.09
N SER A 199 -9.69 -40.27 50.29
CA SER A 199 -10.17 -40.89 51.53
C SER A 199 -9.56 -40.28 52.80
N SER A 200 -10.46 -40.04 53.73
CA SER A 200 -10.34 -39.62 55.13
C SER A 200 -9.48 -40.53 56.00
N ALA A 201 -8.82 -39.96 57.02
CA ALA A 201 -8.74 -40.54 58.37
C ALA A 201 -8.06 -39.58 59.38
N THR A 202 -8.87 -39.08 60.32
CA THR A 202 -8.67 -39.00 61.78
C THR A 202 -7.35 -38.52 62.41
N GLY A 203 -7.50 -37.57 63.34
CA GLY A 203 -6.52 -37.22 64.38
C GLY A 203 -6.83 -35.85 64.99
#